data_AF-A0A561SH47-F1
#
_entry.id   AF-A0A561SH47-F1
#
_cell.length_a   1.000
_cell.length_b   1.000
_cell.length_c   1.000
_cell.angle_alpha   90.00
_cell.angle_beta   90.00
_cell.angle_gamma   90.00
#
_symmetry.space_group_name_H-M   'P 1'
#
loop_
_entity.id
_entity.type
_entity.pdbx_description
1 polymer ?
#
loop_
_entity_poly.entity_id
_entity_poly.type
_entity_poly.pdbx_seq_one_letter_code
_entity_poly.pdbx_strand_id
1 'polypeptide(L)'
;MGRSESVAWNAGSPAGDLAARVQVEVRSEGLIVELGGRDDCVVRMLPPLNVTAEVVDAACSILINAVGRCCSESGVAAAIGD
;
A
#
# COMPACT_ATOMS: atom_id res chain seq x y z
N MET A 1 -13.80 29.02 -3.97
CA MET A 1 -12.82 29.01 -5.08
C MET A 1 -11.72 28.04 -4.72
N GLY A 2 -11.76 26.83 -5.27
CA GLY A 2 -10.79 25.76 -5.02
C GLY A 2 -11.18 24.61 -5.92
N ARG A 3 -10.65 24.60 -7.14
CA ARG A 3 -10.92 23.56 -8.14
C ARG A 3 -10.42 22.24 -7.58
N SER A 4 -11.34 21.32 -7.28
CA SER A 4 -11.01 19.91 -7.13
C SER A 4 -10.40 19.43 -8.45
N GLU A 5 -9.09 19.24 -8.48
CA GLU A 5 -8.41 18.67 -9.63
C GLU A 5 -8.91 17.25 -9.83
N SER A 6 -9.40 16.96 -11.02
CA SER A 6 -9.85 15.62 -11.40
C SER A 6 -8.62 14.73 -11.51
N VAL A 7 -8.33 13.96 -10.47
CA VAL A 7 -7.33 12.89 -10.53
C VAL A 7 -7.84 11.86 -11.53
N ALA A 8 -7.19 11.79 -12.69
CA ALA A 8 -7.43 10.73 -13.65
C ALA A 8 -6.90 9.42 -13.05
N TRP A 9 -7.80 8.59 -12.54
CA TRP A 9 -7.49 7.21 -12.18
C TRP A 9 -7.10 6.48 -13.46
N ASN A 10 -5.80 6.27 -13.69
CA ASN A 10 -5.42 5.31 -14.72
C ASN A 10 -5.96 3.94 -14.25
N ALA A 11 -6.44 3.12 -15.18
CA ALA A 11 -6.71 1.73 -14.87
C ALA A 11 -5.34 1.07 -14.62
N GLY A 12 -4.88 1.11 -13.38
CA GLY A 12 -3.57 0.59 -12.99
C GLY A 12 -3.46 -0.88 -13.32
N SER A 13 -2.32 -1.28 -13.88
CA SER A 13 -1.98 -2.71 -14.01
C SER A 13 -1.89 -3.35 -12.62
N PRO A 14 -2.31 -4.62 -12.45
CA PRO A 14 -2.15 -5.32 -11.18
C PRO A 14 -0.70 -5.28 -10.69
N ALA A 15 -0.51 -4.96 -9.40
CA ALA A 15 0.80 -4.80 -8.78
C ALA A 15 0.94 -5.75 -7.57
N GLY A 16 0.72 -7.05 -7.78
CA GLY A 16 0.77 -8.08 -6.74
C GLY A 16 2.10 -8.12 -5.97
N ASP A 17 3.22 -8.08 -6.69
CA ASP A 17 4.56 -8.08 -6.06
C ASP A 17 4.80 -6.83 -5.19
N LEU A 18 4.29 -5.67 -5.61
CA LEU A 18 4.35 -4.46 -4.81
C LEU A 18 3.50 -4.61 -3.55
N ALA A 19 2.28 -5.13 -3.69
CA ALA A 19 1.39 -5.38 -2.55
C ALA A 19 1.99 -6.36 -1.54
N ALA A 20 2.64 -7.42 -2.02
CA ALA A 20 3.37 -8.39 -1.18
C ALA A 20 4.52 -7.74 -0.40
N ARG A 21 5.34 -6.89 -1.05
CA ARG A 21 6.40 -6.14 -0.36
C ARG A 21 5.83 -5.19 0.68
N VAL A 22 4.78 -4.45 0.36
CA VAL A 22 4.09 -3.57 1.31
C VAL A 22 3.59 -4.36 2.52
N GLN A 23 2.99 -5.55 2.33
CA GLN A 23 2.54 -6.38 3.44
C GLN A 23 3.67 -6.80 4.38
N VAL A 24 4.82 -7.20 3.84
CA VAL A 24 6.01 -7.56 4.64
C VAL A 24 6.50 -6.35 5.44
N GLU A 25 6.54 -5.19 4.79
CA GLU A 25 7.04 -3.97 5.39
C GLU A 25 6.15 -3.50 6.56
N VAL A 26 4.84 -3.38 6.35
CA VAL A 26 3.90 -2.95 7.40
C VAL A 26 3.83 -3.95 8.56
N ARG A 27 4.03 -5.25 8.29
CA ARG A 27 4.10 -6.30 9.33
C ARG A 27 5.27 -6.05 10.29
N SER A 28 6.42 -5.62 9.76
CA SER A 28 7.60 -5.32 10.56
C SER A 28 7.41 -4.09 11.45
N GLU A 29 6.54 -3.17 11.06
CA GLU A 29 6.14 -1.97 11.83
C GLU A 29 4.94 -2.21 12.76
N GLY A 30 4.41 -3.43 12.83
CA GLY A 30 3.33 -3.80 13.75
C GLY A 30 1.91 -3.64 13.20
N LEU A 31 1.74 -3.39 11.89
CA LEU A 31 0.44 -3.35 11.23
C LEU A 31 0.18 -4.66 10.46
N ILE A 32 -0.93 -5.32 10.77
CA ILE A 32 -1.39 -6.53 10.06
C ILE A 32 -2.39 -6.12 8.99
N VAL A 33 -2.16 -6.58 7.75
CA VAL A 33 -3.04 -6.35 6.60
C VAL A 33 -3.21 -7.65 5.81
N GLU A 34 -4.32 -7.75 5.10
CA GLU A 34 -4.60 -8.85 4.18
C GLU A 34 -4.30 -8.44 2.74
N LEU A 35 -3.93 -9.40 1.91
CA LEU A 35 -3.89 -9.24 0.46
C LEU A 35 -5.13 -9.87 -0.18
N GLY A 36 -5.50 -9.37 -1.35
CA GLY A 36 -6.52 -10.00 -2.17
C GLY A 36 -6.78 -9.23 -3.45
N GLY A 37 -7.96 -9.45 -4.03
CA GLY A 37 -8.24 -8.98 -5.38
C GLY A 37 -7.68 -9.95 -6.42
N ARG A 38 -7.60 -9.53 -7.68
CA ARG A 38 -6.97 -10.33 -8.73
C ARG A 38 -5.46 -10.24 -8.59
N ASP A 39 -4.75 -11.36 -8.64
CA ASP A 39 -3.29 -11.42 -8.49
C ASP A 39 -2.78 -10.77 -7.19
N ASP A 40 -3.56 -10.85 -6.11
CA ASP A 40 -3.24 -10.30 -4.78
C ASP A 40 -2.82 -8.82 -4.76
N CYS A 41 -3.30 -8.04 -5.74
CA CYS A 41 -2.88 -6.65 -5.93
C CYS A 41 -3.55 -5.62 -5.00
N VAL A 42 -4.39 -6.04 -4.05
CA VAL A 42 -5.11 -5.15 -3.13
C VAL A 42 -4.68 -5.40 -1.69
N VAL A 43 -4.13 -4.38 -1.03
CA VAL A 43 -3.89 -4.36 0.41
C VAL A 43 -5.16 -3.92 1.15
N ARG A 44 -5.60 -4.69 2.15
CA ARG A 44 -6.85 -4.44 2.89
C ARG A 44 -6.57 -4.25 4.38
N MET A 45 -6.98 -3.09 4.90
CA MET A 45 -7.13 -2.87 6.33
C MET A 45 -8.54 -3.25 6.74
N LEU A 46 -8.68 -4.21 7.65
CA LEU A 46 -9.96 -4.69 8.17
C LEU A 46 -9.95 -4.61 9.71
N PRO A 47 -9.85 -3.40 10.29
CA PRO A 47 -9.83 -3.25 11.74
C PRO A 47 -11.20 -3.62 12.34
N PRO A 48 -11.26 -3.91 13.65
CA PRO A 48 -12.54 -4.09 14.32
C PRO A 48 -13.34 -2.78 14.32
N LEU A 49 -14.67 -2.89 14.38
CA LEU A 49 -15.58 -1.73 14.28
C LEU A 49 -15.51 -0.76 15.47
N ASN A 50 -14.85 -1.16 16.56
CA ASN A 50 -14.64 -0.35 17.76
C ASN A 50 -13.23 0.28 17.85
N VAL A 51 -12.46 0.27 16.76
CA VAL A 51 -11.16 0.94 16.68
C VAL A 51 -11.32 2.46 16.86
N THR A 52 -10.35 3.12 17.50
CA THR A 52 -10.38 4.59 17.66
C THR A 52 -9.80 5.28 16.43
N ALA A 53 -10.11 6.57 16.24
CA ALA A 53 -9.57 7.37 15.16
C ALA A 53 -8.04 7.45 15.22
N GLU A 54 -7.48 7.61 16.42
CA GLU A 54 -6.04 7.72 16.66
C GLU A 54 -5.30 6.44 16.24
N VAL A 55 -5.91 5.27 16.46
CA VAL A 55 -5.34 3.99 16.02
C VAL A 55 -5.40 3.86 14.50
N VAL A 56 -6.47 4.32 13.87
CA VAL A 56 -6.57 4.36 12.40
C VAL A 56 -5.53 5.30 11.80
N ASP A 57 -5.32 6.47 12.39
CA ASP A 57 -4.30 7.43 11.94
C ASP A 57 -2.88 6.84 12.02
N ALA A 58 -2.57 6.13 13.10
CA ALA A 58 -1.32 5.41 13.25
C ALA A 58 -1.14 4.31 12.17
N ALA A 59 -2.19 3.50 11.94
CA ALA A 59 -2.18 2.47 10.91
C ALA A 59 -2.01 3.06 9.50
N CYS A 60 -2.73 4.14 9.18
CA CYS A 60 -2.60 4.85 7.91
C CYS A 60 -1.19 5.42 7.72
N SER A 61 -0.58 5.95 8.78
CA SER A 61 0.79 6.48 8.74
C SER A 61 1.81 5.39 8.38
N ILE A 62 1.71 4.23 9.03
CA ILE A 62 2.54 3.05 8.71
C ILE A 62 2.35 2.64 7.25
N LEU A 63 1.10 2.50 6.80
CA LEU A 63 0.79 2.07 5.44
C LEU A 63 1.33 3.04 4.38
N ILE A 64 1.13 4.35 4.56
CA ILE A 64 1.62 5.38 3.63
C ILE A 64 3.14 5.35 3.53
N ASN A 65 3.84 5.24 4.66
CA ASN A 65 5.30 5.18 4.70
C ASN A 65 5.83 3.92 3.99
N ALA A 66 5.23 2.76 4.26
CA ALA A 66 5.60 1.51 3.61
C ALA A 66 5.39 1.56 2.09
N VAL A 67 4.25 2.07 1.62
CA VAL A 67 3.99 2.26 0.19
C VAL A 67 5.04 3.18 -0.44
N GLY A 68 5.36 4.30 0.20
CA GLY A 68 6.38 5.23 -0.29
C GLY A 68 7.75 4.55 -0.46
N ARG A 69 8.18 3.78 0.53
CA ARG A 69 9.45 3.04 0.50
C ARG A 69 9.45 1.95 -0.57
N CYS A 70 8.44 1.09 -0.60
CA CYS A 70 8.36 -0.01 -1.57
C CYS A 70 8.23 0.46 -3.03
N CYS A 71 7.61 1.63 -3.27
CA CYS A 71 7.58 2.26 -4.60
C CYS A 71 8.95 2.80 -5.01
N SER A 72 9.70 3.41 -4.08
CA SER A 72 11.05 3.94 -4.37
C SER A 72 12.10 2.86 -4.66
N GLU A 73 11.93 1.65 -4.09
CA GLU A 73 12.84 0.51 -4.29
C GLU A 73 12.57 -0.28 -5.58
N SER A 74 11.45 -0.01 -6.26
CA SER A 74 11.05 -0.69 -7.49
C SER A 74 11.96 -0.38 -8.70
N GLY A 75 12.95 0.51 -8.54
CA GLY A 75 13.91 0.89 -9.57
C GLY A 75 15.10 -0.07 -9.79
N VAL A 76 15.26 -1.14 -9.00
CA VAL A 76 16.50 -1.97 -9.03
C VAL A 76 16.30 -3.36 -9.68
N ALA A 77 15.06 -3.80 -9.92
CA ALA A 77 14.81 -5.15 -10.48
C ALA A 77 14.90 -5.24 -12.01
N ALA A 78 15.00 -4.11 -12.73
CA ALA A 78 15.11 -4.10 -14.21
C ALA A 78 16.55 -4.23 -14.73
N ALA A 79 17.56 -4.35 -13.86
CA ALA A 79 18.99 -4.26 -14.23
C ALA A 79 19.82 -5.52 -13.91
N ILE A 80 19.21 -6.69 -13.79
CA ILE A 80 19.91 -7.98 -13.75
C ILE A 80 19.29 -8.94 -14.77
N GLY A 81 19.64 -8.72 -16.03
CA GLY A 81 19.30 -9.57 -17.16
C GLY A 81 20.19 -9.22 -18.34
N ASP A 82 21.41 -9.79 -18.34
CA ASP A 82 22.25 -10.08 -19.51
C ASP A 82 22.85 -11.47 -19.29
#